data_AF-A0A7R9IWG6-F1
#
_entry.id   AF-A0A7R9IWG6-F1
#
_cell.length_a   1.000
_cell.length_b   1.000
_cell.length_c   1.000
_cell.angle_alpha   90.00
_cell.angle_beta   90.00
_cell.angle_gamma   90.00
#
_symmetry.space_group_name_H-M   'P 1'
#
loop_
_entity.id
_entity.type
_entity.pdbx_description
1 polymer ?
#
loop_
_entity_poly.entity_id
_entity_poly.type
_entity_poly.pdbx_seq_one_letter_code
_entity_poly.pdbx_strand_id
1 'polypeptide(L)'
;MNTDKMDCSDLRITKLGFKPQKEIIYNKLLPYADQLDVESLRMYTEIKLNISKAVFAREMRPGCVVWCARLSKYLKYYGLKFSKEDHIALIYLLYELVTIPNLEPYLVNKFGLLFIMLLKKRDLIPPKDLVLPWKPLFDLCERIMGSSTGSIGMYKYFSSLESTLKRIVLSTRYYFPEAATQEMLDLWRPMLCPFNSNTMLATMETLECFLPLSLPPEKAHLGYQLWFHEFMDLWGACHNAPIWEGEMMWLMARLANRNIGYIDWEPYIPLMFTRFLRSLSLPVVYKQTHATKHHKLNSGAMAEWIVAVLGGGSSAQKYLNKFMKILESYFHPANFGHWLLKLKDFLRKLPYCFVLRINFERYKKTWETQVPDSHKLTEDDITSFVESVKPVAMQAMFSKLGATDVIHALQHLATLRPSLIIPQVIERMYANLETLTEPHKLTAAMQCVVAVARPMVQGKTNGYKEGPTHVIPLLLATLPGIDPNDIRKCFVTLQFISTFATMIPFVDSSTASENWKDLTEEEEIICLATADFEDFVLQFMDRCFILIENSSLEATRLEQEEGDKRSKIENMAECALSSSCTALLVQTSPDIFKVKRTLI
;
A
#
# COMPACT_ATOMS: atom_id res chain seq x y z
N MET A 1 -0.14 -22.58 -47.96
CA MET A 1 1.02 -21.88 -47.39
C MET A 1 0.49 -20.64 -46.68
N ASN A 2 0.37 -20.71 -45.36
CA ASN A 2 -0.14 -19.64 -44.50
C ASN A 2 1.01 -18.71 -44.12
N THR A 3 1.11 -17.57 -44.80
CA THR A 3 1.95 -16.44 -44.42
C THR A 3 1.08 -15.21 -44.59
N ASP A 4 0.40 -14.76 -43.52
CA ASP A 4 -0.14 -13.38 -43.39
C ASP A 4 -0.93 -13.19 -42.08
N LYS A 5 -0.28 -13.44 -40.94
CA LYS A 5 -0.62 -12.80 -39.66
C LYS A 5 0.67 -12.60 -38.85
N MET A 6 1.52 -11.69 -39.32
CA MET A 6 2.53 -11.11 -38.43
C MET A 6 1.77 -10.28 -37.40
N ASP A 7 1.91 -10.61 -36.12
CA ASP A 7 1.16 -9.94 -35.05
C ASP A 7 1.46 -8.43 -35.07
N CYS A 8 0.45 -7.59 -34.82
CA CYS A 8 0.59 -6.13 -34.79
C CYS A 8 1.70 -5.69 -33.81
N SER A 9 1.96 -6.51 -32.79
CA SER A 9 3.07 -6.35 -31.85
C SER A 9 4.45 -6.51 -32.48
N ASP A 10 4.64 -7.51 -33.35
CA ASP A 10 5.92 -7.80 -34.02
C ASP A 10 6.27 -6.74 -35.07
N LEU A 11 5.27 -6.22 -35.77
CA LEU A 11 5.43 -5.09 -36.69
C LEU A 11 5.87 -3.82 -35.95
N ARG A 12 5.29 -3.54 -34.77
CA ARG A 12 5.68 -2.38 -33.95
C ARG A 12 7.10 -2.53 -33.39
N ILE A 13 7.49 -3.72 -32.93
CA ILE A 13 8.86 -4.01 -32.47
C ILE A 13 9.86 -3.78 -33.60
N THR A 14 9.54 -4.25 -34.80
CA THR A 14 10.38 -4.04 -36.00
C THR A 14 10.52 -2.54 -36.32
N LYS A 15 9.43 -1.77 -36.24
CA LYS A 15 9.44 -0.32 -36.47
C LYS A 15 10.25 0.45 -35.41
N LEU A 16 10.20 0.02 -34.15
CA LEU A 16 10.95 0.65 -33.05
C LEU A 16 12.43 0.24 -33.04
N GLY A 17 12.78 -0.91 -33.61
CA GLY A 17 14.12 -1.49 -33.57
C GLY A 17 14.50 -2.11 -32.21
N PHE A 18 13.57 -2.15 -31.26
CA PHE A 18 13.74 -2.78 -29.95
C PHE A 18 12.40 -3.20 -29.36
N LYS A 19 12.43 -4.06 -28.34
CA LYS A 19 11.25 -4.44 -27.55
C LYS A 19 11.16 -3.57 -26.29
N PRO A 20 10.12 -2.71 -26.14
CA PRO A 20 9.87 -1.99 -24.89
C PRO A 20 9.63 -2.95 -23.71
N GLN A 21 10.10 -2.61 -22.51
CA GLN A 21 9.93 -3.47 -21.33
C GLN A 21 8.62 -3.22 -20.57
N LYS A 22 8.36 -1.97 -20.17
CA LYS A 22 7.17 -1.62 -19.38
C LYS A 22 6.72 -0.19 -19.63
N GLU A 23 5.92 -0.04 -20.68
CA GLU A 23 5.32 1.23 -21.08
C GLU A 23 4.17 1.63 -20.13
N ILE A 24 3.86 2.93 -20.10
CA ILE A 24 2.64 3.41 -19.43
C ILE A 24 1.44 3.06 -20.32
N ILE A 25 0.54 2.23 -19.79
CA ILE A 25 -0.60 1.67 -20.53
C ILE A 25 -1.54 2.79 -21.02
N TYR A 26 -1.72 3.83 -20.21
CA TYR A 26 -2.62 4.95 -20.50
C TYR A 26 -2.22 5.77 -21.72
N ASN A 27 -0.96 5.73 -22.14
CA ASN A 27 -0.50 6.45 -23.33
C ASN A 27 -1.21 5.98 -24.60
N LYS A 28 -1.63 4.70 -24.63
CA LYS A 28 -2.39 4.14 -25.75
C LYS A 28 -3.83 4.64 -25.82
N LEU A 29 -4.34 5.26 -24.75
CA LEU A 29 -5.69 5.81 -24.67
C LEU A 29 -5.76 7.28 -25.07
N LEU A 30 -4.61 7.89 -25.39
CA LEU A 30 -4.55 9.29 -25.82
C LEU A 30 -5.02 9.44 -27.27
N PRO A 31 -5.68 10.56 -27.65
CA PRO A 31 -6.14 10.78 -29.02
C PRO A 31 -5.03 10.80 -30.08
N TYR A 32 -3.78 11.03 -29.66
CA TYR A 32 -2.57 11.11 -30.50
C TYR A 32 -1.57 9.97 -30.20
N ALA A 33 -2.07 8.82 -29.73
CA ALA A 33 -1.25 7.68 -29.35
C ALA A 33 -0.33 7.17 -30.48
N ASP A 34 -0.75 7.34 -31.73
CA ASP A 34 -0.02 7.01 -32.95
C ASP A 34 1.27 7.82 -33.13
N GLN A 35 1.32 9.04 -32.60
CA GLN A 35 2.49 9.94 -32.69
C GLN A 35 3.54 9.66 -31.60
N LEU A 36 3.13 9.01 -30.50
CA LEU A 36 3.96 8.82 -29.31
C LEU A 36 5.17 7.92 -29.55
N ASP A 37 5.10 6.96 -30.49
CA ASP A 37 6.24 6.11 -30.82
C ASP A 37 7.39 6.94 -31.41
N VAL A 38 7.09 7.83 -32.36
CA VAL A 38 8.10 8.70 -32.99
C VAL A 38 8.63 9.73 -31.99
N GLU A 39 7.75 10.35 -31.21
CA GLU A 39 8.15 11.35 -30.21
C GLU A 39 9.07 10.75 -29.15
N SER A 40 8.66 9.61 -28.56
CA SER A 40 9.44 8.95 -27.51
C SER A 40 10.79 8.46 -28.02
N LEU A 41 10.86 7.91 -29.25
CA LEU A 41 12.12 7.48 -29.85
C LEU A 41 13.08 8.67 -30.00
N ARG A 42 12.61 9.79 -30.57
CA ARG A 42 13.42 11.00 -30.74
C ARG A 42 13.95 11.52 -29.40
N MET A 43 13.07 11.64 -28.40
CA MET A 43 13.43 12.12 -27.07
C MET A 43 14.46 11.19 -26.41
N TYR A 44 14.26 9.88 -26.51
CA TYR A 44 15.17 8.89 -25.91
C TYR A 44 16.54 8.89 -26.59
N THR A 45 16.60 8.97 -27.93
CA THR A 45 17.87 9.08 -28.67
C THR A 45 18.64 10.33 -28.27
N GLU A 46 17.96 11.48 -28.14
CA GLU A 46 18.58 12.72 -27.67
C GLU A 46 19.11 12.59 -26.23
N ILE A 47 18.34 11.96 -25.33
CA ILE A 47 18.77 11.70 -23.95
C ILE A 47 20.00 10.80 -23.94
N LYS A 48 19.96 9.67 -24.64
CA LYS A 48 21.06 8.70 -24.70
C LYS A 48 22.33 9.36 -25.19
N LEU A 49 22.27 10.06 -26.32
CA LEU A 49 23.41 10.75 -26.91
C LEU A 49 24.04 11.76 -25.95
N ASN A 50 23.21 12.61 -25.34
CA ASN A 50 23.73 13.74 -24.58
C ASN A 50 24.08 13.40 -23.12
N ILE A 51 23.47 12.37 -22.52
CA ILE A 51 24.00 11.77 -21.27
C ILE A 51 25.41 11.26 -21.54
N SER A 52 25.61 10.48 -22.60
CA SER A 52 26.94 9.93 -22.93
C SER A 52 27.97 11.03 -23.17
N LYS A 53 27.62 12.09 -23.93
CA LYS A 53 28.50 13.25 -24.14
C LYS A 53 28.86 13.96 -22.84
N ALA A 54 27.88 14.23 -21.97
CA ALA A 54 28.12 14.93 -20.72
C ALA A 54 29.03 14.13 -19.78
N VAL A 55 28.82 12.81 -19.69
CA VAL A 55 29.66 11.92 -18.89
C VAL A 55 31.08 11.84 -19.46
N PHE A 56 31.22 11.71 -20.78
CA PHE A 56 32.52 11.70 -21.44
C PHE A 56 33.29 13.01 -21.24
N ALA A 57 32.59 14.15 -21.33
CA ALA A 57 33.15 15.48 -21.06
C ALA A 57 33.39 15.75 -19.55
N ARG A 58 33.01 14.82 -18.66
CA ARG A 58 33.01 14.98 -17.20
C ARG A 58 32.23 16.20 -16.72
N GLU A 59 31.25 16.62 -17.51
CA GLU A 59 30.41 17.78 -17.24
C GLU A 59 29.26 17.38 -16.29
N MET A 60 29.58 17.21 -15.01
CA MET A 60 28.59 16.84 -13.99
C MET A 60 27.48 17.91 -13.86
N ARG A 61 27.84 19.19 -14.04
CA ARG A 61 26.92 20.31 -14.12
C ARG A 61 27.31 21.25 -15.28
N PRO A 62 26.32 21.76 -16.04
CA PRO A 62 24.91 21.37 -16.04
C PRO A 62 24.63 20.04 -16.75
N GLY A 63 25.52 19.57 -17.64
CA GLY A 63 25.34 18.41 -18.51
C GLY A 63 24.63 17.21 -17.89
N CYS A 64 25.29 16.43 -17.03
CA CYS A 64 24.72 15.20 -16.46
C CYS A 64 23.41 15.47 -15.72
N VAL A 65 23.31 16.57 -14.96
CA VAL A 65 22.10 16.93 -14.21
C VAL A 65 20.91 17.17 -15.14
N VAL A 66 21.09 17.94 -16.22
CA VAL A 66 20.01 18.27 -17.16
C VAL A 66 19.50 17.01 -17.84
N TRP A 67 20.41 16.15 -18.31
CA TRP A 67 20.01 14.96 -19.06
C TRP A 67 19.47 13.84 -18.17
N CYS A 68 19.94 13.71 -16.92
CA CYS A 68 19.29 12.85 -15.92
C CYS A 68 17.87 13.35 -15.60
N ALA A 69 17.68 14.67 -15.48
CA ALA A 69 16.34 15.23 -15.28
C ALA A 69 15.41 14.99 -16.48
N ARG A 70 15.92 15.06 -17.71
CA ARG A 70 15.17 14.69 -18.92
C ARG A 70 14.85 13.19 -18.97
N LEU A 71 15.77 12.32 -18.58
CA LEU A 71 15.49 10.88 -18.44
C LEU A 71 14.43 10.60 -17.37
N SER A 72 14.49 11.32 -16.25
CA SER A 72 13.47 11.22 -15.18
C SER A 72 12.08 11.61 -15.70
N LYS A 73 12.00 12.65 -16.55
CA LYS A 73 10.75 13.04 -17.23
C LYS A 73 10.31 11.98 -18.25
N TYR A 74 11.24 11.45 -19.05
CA TYR A 74 10.97 10.36 -20.00
C TYR A 74 10.32 9.16 -19.30
N LEU A 75 10.87 8.72 -18.17
CA LEU A 75 10.32 7.62 -17.38
C LEU A 75 8.91 7.91 -16.85
N LYS A 76 8.62 9.17 -16.51
CA LYS A 76 7.29 9.60 -16.04
C LYS A 76 6.26 9.67 -17.16
N TYR A 77 6.66 10.03 -18.38
CA TYR A 77 5.76 10.15 -19.52
C TYR A 77 5.57 8.83 -20.28
N TYR A 78 6.64 8.05 -20.44
CA TYR A 78 6.65 6.87 -21.33
C TYR A 78 6.86 5.55 -20.61
N GLY A 79 7.28 5.57 -19.33
CA GLY A 79 7.70 4.37 -18.62
C GLY A 79 9.06 3.86 -19.11
N LEU A 80 9.27 2.54 -19.05
CA LEU A 80 10.50 1.87 -19.49
C LEU A 80 10.40 1.49 -20.97
N LYS A 81 10.24 2.50 -21.82
CA LYS A 81 10.13 2.37 -23.27
C LYS A 81 11.52 2.47 -23.93
N PHE A 82 12.36 1.49 -23.62
CA PHE A 82 13.68 1.25 -24.20
C PHE A 82 14.02 -0.23 -24.04
N SER A 83 15.07 -0.68 -24.73
CA SER A 83 15.49 -2.09 -24.72
C SER A 83 16.01 -2.53 -23.34
N LYS A 84 16.14 -3.84 -23.14
CA LYS A 84 16.67 -4.39 -21.88
C LYS A 84 18.16 -4.06 -21.72
N GLU A 85 18.89 -4.08 -22.82
CA GLU A 85 20.32 -3.75 -22.89
C GLU A 85 20.54 -2.30 -22.47
N ASP A 86 19.74 -1.38 -23.00
CA ASP A 86 19.77 0.02 -22.64
C ASP A 86 19.38 0.27 -21.18
N HIS A 87 18.45 -0.51 -20.64
CA HIS A 87 18.09 -0.45 -19.23
C HIS A 87 19.27 -0.82 -18.33
N ILE A 88 19.94 -1.94 -18.62
CA ILE A 88 21.11 -2.40 -17.88
C ILE A 88 22.25 -1.38 -18.00
N ALA A 89 22.51 -0.85 -19.20
CA ALA A 89 23.52 0.18 -19.40
C ALA A 89 23.24 1.46 -18.60
N LEU A 90 21.99 1.92 -18.55
CA LEU A 90 21.58 3.07 -17.73
C LEU A 90 21.73 2.80 -16.22
N ILE A 91 21.43 1.58 -15.77
CA ILE A 91 21.64 1.16 -14.38
C ILE A 91 23.12 1.23 -14.03
N TYR A 92 24.01 0.61 -14.82
CA TYR A 92 25.46 0.68 -14.58
C TYR A 92 25.98 2.11 -14.60
N LEU A 93 25.56 2.89 -15.60
CA LEU A 93 25.96 4.29 -15.70
C LEU A 93 25.59 5.08 -14.45
N LEU A 94 24.35 4.95 -13.97
CA LEU A 94 23.90 5.69 -12.79
C LEU A 94 24.49 5.14 -11.49
N TYR A 95 24.75 3.85 -11.41
CA TYR A 95 25.48 3.25 -10.31
C TYR A 95 26.87 3.90 -10.19
N GLU A 96 27.64 3.91 -11.29
CA GLU A 96 28.97 4.52 -11.35
C GLU A 96 28.93 6.03 -11.06
N LEU A 97 27.91 6.75 -11.57
CA LEU A 97 27.74 8.17 -11.26
C LEU A 97 27.43 8.43 -9.79
N VAL A 98 26.66 7.57 -9.12
CA VAL A 98 26.32 7.73 -7.70
C VAL A 98 27.51 7.40 -6.81
N THR A 99 28.34 6.44 -7.20
CA THR A 99 29.49 5.95 -6.41
C THR A 99 30.79 6.72 -6.69
N ILE A 100 30.75 7.80 -7.47
CA ILE A 100 31.92 8.66 -7.71
C ILE A 100 32.51 9.13 -6.36
N PRO A 101 33.81 8.86 -6.10
CA PRO A 101 34.48 9.34 -4.90
C PRO A 101 34.40 10.87 -4.80
N ASN A 102 34.11 11.34 -3.59
CA ASN A 102 33.96 12.77 -3.25
C ASN A 102 32.91 13.56 -4.08
N LEU A 103 31.95 12.87 -4.71
CA LEU A 103 30.84 13.54 -5.39
C LEU A 103 29.98 14.33 -4.39
N GLU A 104 29.59 15.53 -4.81
CA GLU A 104 28.74 16.43 -4.05
C GLU A 104 27.40 15.74 -3.63
N PRO A 105 26.99 15.83 -2.35
CA PRO A 105 25.76 15.20 -1.84
C PRO A 105 24.50 15.52 -2.64
N TYR A 106 24.39 16.73 -3.18
CA TYR A 106 23.29 17.11 -4.06
C TYR A 106 23.22 16.21 -5.31
N LEU A 107 24.36 15.99 -5.96
CA LEU A 107 24.45 15.17 -7.17
C LEU A 107 24.19 13.70 -6.85
N VAL A 108 24.73 13.18 -5.74
CA VAL A 108 24.43 11.84 -5.22
C VAL A 108 22.93 11.61 -5.11
N ASN A 109 22.20 12.55 -4.51
CA ASN A 109 20.75 12.43 -4.39
C ASN A 109 20.02 12.56 -5.73
N LYS A 110 20.45 13.48 -6.61
CA LYS A 110 19.84 13.63 -7.94
C LYS A 110 19.98 12.37 -8.78
N PHE A 111 21.19 11.83 -8.89
CA PHE A 111 21.44 10.58 -9.63
C PHE A 111 20.82 9.38 -8.93
N GLY A 112 20.89 9.34 -7.59
CA GLY A 112 20.30 8.31 -6.75
C GLY A 112 18.79 8.16 -6.91
N LEU A 113 18.05 9.28 -6.97
CA LEU A 113 16.60 9.25 -7.20
C LEU A 113 16.24 8.66 -8.56
N LEU A 114 16.99 8.99 -9.62
CA LEU A 114 16.80 8.41 -10.94
C LEU A 114 17.21 6.93 -10.96
N PHE A 115 18.29 6.56 -10.28
CA PHE A 115 18.73 5.19 -10.14
C PHE A 115 17.66 4.30 -9.47
N ILE A 116 17.05 4.79 -8.38
CA ILE A 116 15.90 4.12 -7.74
C ILE A 116 14.73 3.97 -8.71
N MET A 117 14.48 4.95 -9.60
CA MET A 117 13.39 4.84 -10.59
C MET A 117 13.62 3.70 -11.58
N LEU A 118 14.87 3.46 -12.02
CA LEU A 118 15.21 2.35 -12.92
C LEU A 118 15.06 0.99 -12.20
N LEU A 119 15.53 0.89 -10.95
CA LEU A 119 15.46 -0.37 -10.18
C LEU A 119 14.07 -0.67 -9.60
N LYS A 120 13.11 0.26 -9.68
CA LYS A 120 11.78 0.13 -9.06
C LYS A 120 11.01 -1.12 -9.55
N LYS A 121 11.16 -1.48 -10.83
CA LYS A 121 10.46 -2.62 -11.46
C LYS A 121 11.37 -3.84 -11.49
N ARG A 122 11.66 -4.38 -10.31
CA ARG A 122 12.57 -5.51 -10.07
C ARG A 122 12.35 -6.68 -11.05
N ASP A 123 11.10 -7.06 -11.28
CA ASP A 123 10.73 -8.20 -12.14
C ASP A 123 11.28 -8.16 -13.59
N LEU A 124 11.78 -7.01 -14.06
CA LEU A 124 12.30 -6.84 -15.42
C LEU A 124 13.76 -7.27 -15.59
N ILE A 125 14.60 -7.10 -14.57
CA ILE A 125 16.03 -7.40 -14.63
C ILE A 125 16.35 -8.44 -13.55
N PRO A 126 16.64 -9.69 -13.92
CA PRO A 126 17.04 -10.72 -12.96
C PRO A 126 18.52 -10.56 -12.57
N PRO A 127 18.94 -11.06 -11.39
CA PRO A 127 20.32 -10.96 -10.90
C PRO A 127 21.38 -11.59 -11.82
N LYS A 128 20.99 -12.57 -12.64
CA LYS A 128 21.88 -13.17 -13.64
C LYS A 128 22.35 -12.19 -14.73
N ASP A 129 21.58 -11.11 -14.97
CA ASP A 129 21.87 -10.13 -16.02
C ASP A 129 22.51 -8.84 -15.46
N LEU A 130 22.60 -8.70 -14.13
CA LEU A 130 23.07 -7.48 -13.46
C LEU A 130 23.77 -7.83 -12.15
N VAL A 131 25.04 -7.45 -12.03
CA VAL A 131 25.84 -7.58 -10.80
C VAL A 131 26.40 -6.21 -10.44
N LEU A 132 26.13 -5.76 -9.22
CA LEU A 132 26.57 -4.46 -8.69
C LEU A 132 27.44 -4.67 -7.46
N PRO A 133 28.66 -4.11 -7.40
CA PRO A 133 29.50 -4.25 -6.20
C PRO A 133 28.87 -3.54 -5.00
N TRP A 134 29.02 -4.11 -3.81
CA TRP A 134 28.41 -3.54 -2.61
C TRP A 134 29.32 -2.50 -1.91
N LYS A 135 30.64 -2.69 -1.99
CA LYS A 135 31.65 -1.85 -1.28
C LYS A 135 31.59 -0.37 -1.64
N PRO A 136 31.51 0.06 -2.92
CA PRO A 136 31.42 1.49 -3.24
C PRO A 136 30.17 2.17 -2.68
N LEU A 137 29.05 1.43 -2.58
CA LEU A 137 27.84 1.93 -1.93
C LEU A 137 27.99 2.01 -0.41
N PHE A 138 28.67 1.03 0.20
CA PHE A 138 28.98 1.06 1.63
C PHE A 138 29.87 2.25 1.97
N ASP A 139 30.97 2.46 1.25
CA ASP A 139 31.89 3.59 1.45
C ASP A 139 31.15 4.94 1.31
N LEU A 140 30.24 5.03 0.33
CA LEU A 140 29.38 6.20 0.15
C LEU A 140 28.44 6.44 1.35
N CYS A 141 27.82 5.37 1.87
CA CYS A 141 26.95 5.45 3.04
C CYS A 141 27.73 5.83 4.29
N GLU A 142 28.87 5.18 4.56
CA GLU A 142 29.75 5.51 5.70
C GLU A 142 30.20 6.97 5.66
N ARG A 143 30.57 7.48 4.48
CA ARG A 143 30.99 8.89 4.35
C ARG A 143 29.87 9.89 4.67
N ILE A 144 28.64 9.59 4.24
CA ILE A 144 27.52 10.54 4.35
C ILE A 144 26.76 10.38 5.67
N MET A 145 26.60 9.15 6.13
CA MET A 145 25.81 8.78 7.30
C MET A 145 26.67 8.53 8.54
N GLY A 146 27.99 8.41 8.39
CA GLY A 146 28.94 8.18 9.47
C GLY A 146 28.84 9.24 10.57
N SER A 147 28.80 8.78 11.81
CA SER A 147 28.55 9.59 13.00
C SER A 147 29.66 10.60 13.32
N SER A 148 30.89 10.37 12.85
CA SER A 148 32.08 11.16 13.19
C SER A 148 32.05 12.58 12.64
N THR A 149 31.57 12.80 11.40
CA THR A 149 31.60 14.12 10.77
C THR A 149 30.31 14.92 10.98
N GLY A 150 29.18 14.22 11.18
CA GLY A 150 27.88 14.85 11.47
C GLY A 150 27.76 15.36 12.90
N SER A 151 28.29 14.63 13.88
CA SER A 151 28.26 15.02 15.30
C SER A 151 29.10 16.27 15.62
N ILE A 152 30.18 16.49 14.85
CA ILE A 152 31.03 17.70 14.93
C ILE A 152 30.37 18.90 14.20
N GLY A 153 29.29 18.68 13.44
CA GLY A 153 28.59 19.74 12.70
C GLY A 153 29.34 20.25 11.46
N MET A 154 30.37 19.53 11.00
CA MET A 154 31.17 19.91 9.82
C MET A 154 30.34 19.84 8.52
N TYR A 155 29.40 18.91 8.45
CA TYR A 155 28.51 18.74 7.29
C TYR A 155 27.05 18.68 7.75
N LYS A 156 26.19 19.52 7.17
CA LYS A 156 24.73 19.44 7.30
C LYS A 156 24.13 19.01 5.98
N TYR A 157 23.86 17.71 5.85
CA TYR A 157 23.15 17.17 4.69
C TYR A 157 21.63 17.41 4.83
N PHE A 158 20.92 17.45 3.71
CA PHE A 158 19.47 17.52 3.72
C PHE A 158 18.87 16.17 4.17
N SER A 159 17.77 16.22 4.92
CA SER A 159 17.15 15.03 5.52
C SER A 159 16.72 13.95 4.53
N SER A 160 16.46 14.31 3.27
CA SER A 160 16.09 13.34 2.23
C SER A 160 17.27 12.56 1.64
N LEU A 161 18.53 12.91 1.92
CA LEU A 161 19.70 12.20 1.39
C LEU A 161 19.82 10.80 1.99
N GLU A 162 19.74 10.71 3.31
CA GLU A 162 19.87 9.45 4.04
C GLU A 162 18.79 8.45 3.61
N SER A 163 17.54 8.90 3.54
CA SER A 163 16.43 8.07 3.03
C SER A 163 16.63 7.64 1.57
N THR A 164 17.27 8.48 0.75
CA THR A 164 17.60 8.13 -0.64
C THR A 164 18.69 7.06 -0.69
N LEU A 165 19.77 7.19 0.09
CA LEU A 165 20.84 6.19 0.18
C LEU A 165 20.31 4.85 0.68
N LYS A 166 19.54 4.84 1.77
CA LYS A 166 18.87 3.62 2.27
C LYS A 166 18.04 2.94 1.17
N ARG A 167 17.27 3.72 0.39
CA ARG A 167 16.48 3.19 -0.74
C ARG A 167 17.33 2.67 -1.90
N ILE A 168 18.49 3.27 -2.17
CA ILE A 168 19.46 2.78 -3.16
C ILE A 168 19.94 1.41 -2.73
N VAL A 169 20.48 1.28 -1.52
CA VAL A 169 21.03 0.02 -0.99
C VAL A 169 19.97 -1.08 -1.00
N LEU A 170 18.77 -0.79 -0.49
CA LEU A 170 17.66 -1.75 -0.49
C LEU A 170 17.21 -2.18 -1.89
N SER A 171 17.43 -1.35 -2.91
CA SER A 171 17.12 -1.68 -4.31
C SER A 171 18.25 -2.46 -4.98
N THR A 172 19.50 -2.22 -4.60
CA THR A 172 20.69 -2.86 -5.19
C THR A 172 21.05 -4.20 -4.58
N ARG A 173 20.68 -4.46 -3.31
CA ARG A 173 21.08 -5.68 -2.59
C ARG A 173 20.72 -7.01 -3.28
N TYR A 174 19.75 -6.99 -4.20
CA TYR A 174 19.37 -8.14 -5.01
C TYR A 174 20.40 -8.50 -6.10
N TYR A 175 21.29 -7.56 -6.42
CA TYR A 175 22.27 -7.65 -7.49
C TYR A 175 23.71 -7.72 -6.95
N PHE A 176 23.89 -7.89 -5.63
CA PHE A 176 25.23 -8.04 -5.07
C PHE A 176 25.86 -9.38 -5.47
N PRO A 177 27.21 -9.46 -5.57
CA PRO A 177 27.89 -10.71 -5.85
C PRO A 177 27.57 -11.80 -4.82
N GLU A 178 27.68 -13.06 -5.23
CA GLU A 178 27.38 -14.21 -4.34
C GLU A 178 28.30 -14.28 -3.12
N ALA A 179 29.54 -13.79 -3.24
CA ALA A 179 30.48 -13.69 -2.13
C ALA A 179 30.15 -12.56 -1.13
N ALA A 180 29.25 -11.64 -1.47
CA ALA A 180 29.02 -10.43 -0.70
C ALA A 180 28.54 -10.73 0.73
N THR A 181 27.68 -11.74 0.92
CA THR A 181 27.21 -12.11 2.26
C THR A 181 28.38 -12.48 3.17
N GLN A 182 29.29 -13.33 2.72
CA GLN A 182 30.44 -13.76 3.52
C GLN A 182 31.37 -12.57 3.81
N GLU A 183 31.71 -11.75 2.80
CA GLU A 183 32.54 -10.56 2.99
C GLU A 183 31.94 -9.58 4.01
N MET A 184 30.62 -9.36 3.96
CA MET A 184 29.90 -8.51 4.89
C MET A 184 29.92 -9.06 6.32
N LEU A 185 29.72 -10.37 6.48
CA LEU A 185 29.80 -11.03 7.78
C LEU A 185 31.21 -10.99 8.37
N ASP A 186 32.25 -11.22 7.55
CA ASP A 186 33.64 -11.15 8.01
C ASP A 186 33.99 -9.76 8.57
N LEU A 187 33.39 -8.70 8.01
CA LEU A 187 33.56 -7.32 8.45
C LEU A 187 32.74 -6.99 9.70
N TRP A 188 31.47 -7.38 9.74
CA TRP A 188 30.52 -6.88 10.73
C TRP A 188 30.25 -7.84 11.89
N ARG A 189 30.40 -9.15 11.70
CA ARG A 189 30.23 -10.15 12.77
C ARG A 189 31.12 -9.87 13.99
N PRO A 190 32.41 -9.48 13.84
CA PRO A 190 33.25 -9.11 14.99
C PRO A 190 32.75 -7.88 15.77
N MET A 191 31.94 -7.02 15.15
CA MET A 191 31.39 -5.82 15.78
C MET A 191 30.09 -6.09 16.57
N LEU A 192 29.54 -7.31 16.48
CA LEU A 192 28.32 -7.72 17.19
C LEU A 192 28.60 -7.99 18.68
N CYS A 193 28.87 -6.92 19.42
CA CYS A 193 29.09 -6.96 20.87
C CYS A 193 27.84 -6.48 21.61
N PRO A 194 27.08 -7.37 22.28
CA PRO A 194 25.85 -7.00 23.01
C PRO A 194 26.09 -5.97 24.13
N PHE A 195 27.32 -5.89 24.65
CA PHE A 195 27.70 -4.94 25.70
C PHE A 195 27.94 -3.52 25.19
N ASN A 196 28.22 -3.35 23.89
CA ASN A 196 28.36 -2.03 23.26
C ASN A 196 27.11 -1.73 22.42
N SER A 197 26.07 -1.21 23.08
CA SER A 197 24.76 -1.01 22.45
C SER A 197 24.78 -0.12 21.20
N ASN A 198 25.64 0.89 21.14
CA ASN A 198 25.72 1.81 20.00
C ASN A 198 26.38 1.15 18.78
N THR A 199 27.50 0.45 19.00
CA THR A 199 28.19 -0.28 17.92
C THR A 199 27.32 -1.42 17.42
N MET A 200 26.66 -2.14 18.33
CA MET A 200 25.71 -3.20 18.01
C MET A 200 24.54 -2.67 17.16
N LEU A 201 23.95 -1.53 17.53
CA LEU A 201 22.87 -0.89 16.77
C LEU A 201 23.33 -0.51 15.37
N ALA A 202 24.41 0.25 15.22
CA ALA A 202 24.92 0.67 13.92
C ALA A 202 25.27 -0.53 13.02
N THR A 203 25.85 -1.58 13.60
CA THR A 203 26.16 -2.82 12.88
C THR A 203 24.89 -3.54 12.43
N MET A 204 23.88 -3.66 13.30
CA MET A 204 22.59 -4.27 12.95
C MET A 204 21.82 -3.47 11.91
N GLU A 205 21.83 -2.14 11.97
CA GLU A 205 21.27 -1.25 10.93
C GLU A 205 21.94 -1.50 9.57
N THR A 206 23.27 -1.64 9.58
CA THR A 206 24.06 -1.90 8.37
C THR A 206 23.74 -3.28 7.78
N LEU A 207 23.69 -4.32 8.62
CA LEU A 207 23.31 -5.68 8.23
C LEU A 207 21.88 -5.72 7.66
N GLU A 208 20.91 -5.04 8.29
CA GLU A 208 19.52 -4.95 7.83
C GLU A 208 19.42 -4.36 6.42
N CYS A 209 20.23 -3.33 6.15
CA CYS A 209 20.25 -2.63 4.87
C CYS A 209 20.94 -3.44 3.78
N PHE A 210 22.15 -3.98 4.06
CA PHE A 210 23.06 -4.51 3.04
C PHE A 210 22.95 -6.02 2.80
N LEU A 211 22.61 -6.83 3.82
CA LEU A 211 22.64 -8.28 3.65
C LEU A 211 21.72 -8.74 2.50
N PRO A 212 22.23 -9.57 1.56
CA PRO A 212 21.40 -10.22 0.57
C PRO A 212 20.41 -11.21 1.23
N LEU A 213 19.12 -11.02 0.99
CA LEU A 213 18.04 -11.85 1.59
C LEU A 213 17.29 -12.73 0.59
N SER A 214 17.66 -12.70 -0.68
CA SER A 214 16.87 -13.28 -1.77
C SER A 214 17.74 -14.01 -2.80
N LEU A 215 18.80 -14.67 -2.32
CA LEU A 215 19.53 -15.61 -3.16
C LEU A 215 18.61 -16.79 -3.54
N PRO A 216 18.80 -17.40 -4.72
CA PRO A 216 18.08 -18.61 -5.08
C PRO A 216 18.25 -19.71 -4.04
N PRO A 217 17.26 -20.61 -3.85
CA PRO A 217 17.34 -21.70 -2.87
C PRO A 217 18.59 -22.58 -3.02
N GLU A 218 19.06 -22.82 -4.26
CA GLU A 218 20.29 -23.60 -4.49
C GLU A 218 21.54 -22.96 -3.87
N LYS A 219 21.51 -21.63 -3.67
CA LYS A 219 22.60 -20.82 -3.13
C LYS A 219 22.32 -20.32 -1.71
N ALA A 220 21.33 -20.90 -1.02
CA ALA A 220 21.00 -20.53 0.36
C ALA A 220 22.19 -20.66 1.32
N HIS A 221 23.09 -21.62 1.07
CA HIS A 221 24.34 -21.84 1.80
C HIS A 221 25.34 -20.68 1.72
N LEU A 222 25.24 -19.84 0.69
CA LEU A 222 26.03 -18.59 0.54
C LEU A 222 25.29 -17.35 1.07
N GLY A 223 24.04 -17.53 1.50
CA GLY A 223 23.15 -16.47 1.94
C GLY A 223 22.82 -16.60 3.42
N TYR A 224 21.53 -16.74 3.72
CA TYR A 224 21.03 -16.71 5.09
C TYR A 224 21.53 -17.85 5.98
N GLN A 225 21.89 -19.01 5.41
CA GLN A 225 22.37 -20.15 6.19
C GLN A 225 23.70 -19.86 6.92
N LEU A 226 24.46 -18.85 6.50
CA LEU A 226 25.72 -18.45 7.14
C LEU A 226 25.52 -17.79 8.52
N TRP A 227 24.35 -17.19 8.77
CA TRP A 227 24.12 -16.29 9.92
C TRP A 227 22.78 -16.48 10.63
N PHE A 228 21.78 -17.08 9.97
CA PHE A 228 20.40 -17.14 10.48
C PHE A 228 20.29 -17.73 11.90
N HIS A 229 20.85 -18.92 12.12
CA HIS A 229 20.74 -19.59 13.43
C HIS A 229 21.47 -18.83 14.53
N GLU A 230 22.70 -18.37 14.27
CA GLU A 230 23.46 -17.54 15.22
C GLU A 230 22.67 -16.29 15.62
N PHE A 231 22.04 -15.63 14.65
CA PHE A 231 21.27 -14.42 14.90
C PHE A 231 20.00 -14.73 15.70
N MET A 232 19.32 -15.84 15.43
CA MET A 232 18.18 -16.28 16.23
C MET A 232 18.58 -16.65 17.67
N ASP A 233 19.74 -17.29 17.87
CA ASP A 233 20.29 -17.61 19.18
C ASP A 233 20.65 -16.34 19.96
N LEU A 234 21.32 -15.40 19.31
CA LEU A 234 21.62 -14.07 19.85
C LEU A 234 20.34 -13.35 20.26
N TRP A 235 19.31 -13.37 19.41
CA TRP A 235 18.02 -12.78 19.74
C TRP A 235 17.44 -13.45 20.97
N GLY A 236 17.39 -14.79 21.00
CA GLY A 236 16.92 -15.59 22.13
C GLY A 236 17.62 -15.27 23.45
N ALA A 237 18.95 -15.16 23.44
CA ALA A 237 19.76 -14.81 24.60
C ALA A 237 19.50 -13.38 25.11
N CYS A 238 19.25 -12.42 24.21
CA CYS A 238 19.05 -11.02 24.57
C CYS A 238 17.57 -10.69 24.82
N HIS A 239 17.12 -10.83 26.07
CA HIS A 239 15.72 -10.61 26.48
C HIS A 239 15.45 -9.23 27.13
N ASN A 240 16.41 -8.30 27.10
CA ASN A 240 16.39 -7.04 27.84
C ASN A 240 15.87 -5.82 27.04
N ALA A 241 15.08 -6.07 25.98
CA ALA A 241 14.58 -5.06 25.04
C ALA A 241 15.68 -4.11 24.53
N PRO A 242 16.74 -4.64 23.90
CA PRO A 242 17.86 -3.84 23.46
C PRO A 242 17.47 -2.91 22.29
N ILE A 243 18.17 -1.78 22.16
CA ILE A 243 17.84 -0.76 21.14
C ILE A 243 17.98 -1.27 19.70
N TRP A 244 18.83 -2.27 19.47
CA TRP A 244 19.07 -2.89 18.15
C TRP A 244 18.01 -3.93 17.75
N GLU A 245 17.10 -4.30 18.66
CA GLU A 245 16.11 -5.36 18.41
C GLU A 245 15.16 -5.02 17.26
N GLY A 246 14.86 -3.74 17.05
CA GLY A 246 14.00 -3.29 15.97
C GLY A 246 14.57 -3.62 14.58
N GLU A 247 15.87 -3.44 14.39
CA GLU A 247 16.57 -3.69 13.12
C GLU A 247 16.70 -5.19 12.86
N MET A 248 17.05 -5.94 13.90
CA MET A 248 17.07 -7.40 13.86
C MET A 248 15.70 -7.98 13.48
N MET A 249 14.62 -7.41 14.01
CA MET A 249 13.27 -7.83 13.66
C MET A 249 12.91 -7.53 12.20
N TRP A 250 13.31 -6.38 11.66
CA TRP A 250 13.13 -6.08 10.23
C TRP A 250 13.92 -7.01 9.33
N LEU A 251 15.17 -7.33 9.70
CA LEU A 251 16.01 -8.29 9.01
C LEU A 251 15.32 -9.66 8.93
N MET A 252 14.82 -10.17 10.06
CA MET A 252 14.12 -11.46 10.12
C MET A 252 12.77 -11.44 9.39
N ALA A 253 11.98 -10.38 9.52
CA ALA A 253 10.71 -10.24 8.81
C ALA A 253 10.91 -10.28 7.29
N ARG A 254 11.91 -9.53 6.78
CA ARG A 254 12.24 -9.53 5.35
C ARG A 254 12.83 -10.86 4.91
N LEU A 255 13.65 -11.51 5.73
CA LEU A 255 14.18 -12.83 5.43
C LEU A 255 13.05 -13.84 5.28
N ALA A 256 12.13 -13.89 6.26
CA ALA A 256 10.97 -14.78 6.25
C ALA A 256 10.13 -14.56 4.98
N ASN A 257 9.78 -13.31 4.67
CA ASN A 257 8.95 -12.96 3.53
C ASN A 257 9.59 -13.30 2.17
N ARG A 258 10.93 -13.35 2.09
CA ARG A 258 11.65 -13.68 0.84
C ARG A 258 11.92 -15.17 0.66
N ASN A 259 11.81 -15.97 1.73
CA ASN A 259 12.19 -17.38 1.75
C ASN A 259 11.06 -18.25 2.34
N ILE A 260 9.80 -17.91 2.01
CA ILE A 260 8.61 -18.64 2.45
C ILE A 260 8.70 -20.08 1.95
N GLY A 261 8.60 -21.05 2.87
CA GLY A 261 8.72 -22.48 2.57
C GLY A 261 10.14 -23.03 2.49
N TYR A 262 11.17 -22.20 2.71
CA TYR A 262 12.59 -22.61 2.70
C TYR A 262 13.28 -22.51 4.07
N ILE A 263 12.67 -21.82 5.03
CA ILE A 263 13.15 -21.70 6.41
C ILE A 263 12.09 -22.29 7.32
N ASP A 264 12.50 -23.24 8.17
CA ASP A 264 11.65 -23.74 9.24
C ASP A 264 11.63 -22.74 10.40
N TRP A 265 10.49 -22.08 10.57
CA TRP A 265 10.26 -21.12 11.64
C TRP A 265 9.62 -21.76 12.88
N GLU A 266 9.17 -23.01 12.81
CA GLU A 266 8.38 -23.67 13.86
C GLU A 266 9.05 -23.60 15.26
N PRO A 267 10.37 -23.83 15.41
CA PRO A 267 11.04 -23.71 16.71
C PRO A 267 11.00 -22.29 17.30
N TYR A 268 10.84 -21.28 16.46
CA TYR A 268 10.98 -19.86 16.82
C TYR A 268 9.63 -19.13 16.98
N ILE A 269 8.54 -19.70 16.45
CA ILE A 269 7.18 -19.13 16.54
C ILE A 269 6.79 -18.76 17.99
N PRO A 270 7.00 -19.62 19.02
CA PRO A 270 6.59 -19.29 20.39
C PRO A 270 7.33 -18.06 20.94
N LEU A 271 8.65 -17.97 20.70
CA LEU A 271 9.47 -16.84 21.10
C LEU A 271 9.04 -15.56 20.37
N MET A 272 8.78 -15.68 19.07
CA MET A 272 8.34 -14.60 18.20
C MET A 272 7.05 -13.94 18.72
N PHE A 273 5.98 -14.72 18.88
CA PHE A 273 4.70 -14.19 19.36
C PHE A 273 4.78 -13.64 20.80
N THR A 274 5.62 -14.24 21.65
CA THR A 274 5.85 -13.75 23.02
C THR A 274 6.48 -12.35 23.01
N ARG A 275 7.51 -12.13 22.17
CA ARG A 275 8.14 -10.80 22.05
C ARG A 275 7.22 -9.78 21.41
N PHE A 276 6.43 -10.19 20.41
CA PHE A 276 5.41 -9.34 19.79
C PHE A 276 4.41 -8.83 20.83
N LEU A 277 3.87 -9.72 21.66
CA LEU A 277 2.94 -9.36 22.72
C LEU A 277 3.55 -8.38 23.73
N ARG A 278 4.80 -8.64 24.18
CA ARG A 278 5.51 -7.77 25.12
C ARG A 278 5.80 -6.38 24.53
N SER A 279 5.96 -6.29 23.21
CA SER A 279 6.20 -5.04 22.51
C SER A 279 4.97 -4.13 22.40
N LEU A 280 3.78 -4.69 22.58
CA LEU A 280 2.53 -3.92 22.54
C LEU A 280 2.30 -3.09 23.80
N SER A 281 3.12 -3.29 24.84
CA SER A 281 3.05 -2.54 26.10
C SER A 281 1.64 -2.51 26.70
N LEU A 282 0.92 -3.63 26.59
CA LEU A 282 -0.43 -3.73 27.12
C LEU A 282 -0.40 -3.59 28.64
N PRO A 283 -1.34 -2.85 29.25
CA PRO A 283 -1.42 -2.67 30.70
C PRO A 283 -1.94 -3.96 31.34
N VAL A 284 -1.06 -4.96 31.47
CA VAL A 284 -1.35 -6.16 32.25
C VAL A 284 -0.83 -5.92 33.66
N VAL A 285 -1.72 -5.52 34.56
CA VAL A 285 -1.38 -5.31 35.98
C VAL A 285 -1.37 -6.68 36.67
N TYR A 286 -0.24 -7.37 36.63
CA TYR A 286 0.00 -8.49 37.53
C TYR A 286 0.86 -7.99 38.71
N LYS A 287 0.30 -8.02 39.93
CA LYS A 287 0.98 -7.65 41.19
C LYS A 287 1.66 -6.26 41.19
N GLN A 288 1.04 -5.23 40.61
CA GLN A 288 1.53 -3.83 40.64
C GLN A 288 2.99 -3.62 40.15
N THR A 289 3.57 -4.58 39.43
CA THR A 289 4.96 -4.46 38.95
C THR A 289 4.93 -3.93 37.52
N HIS A 290 5.25 -2.65 37.34
CA HIS A 290 5.44 -2.09 36.00
C HIS A 290 6.77 -2.55 35.42
N ALA A 291 6.75 -3.23 34.27
CA ALA A 291 7.97 -3.45 33.50
C ALA A 291 8.51 -2.09 33.03
N THR A 292 9.70 -1.72 33.47
CA THR A 292 10.29 -0.40 33.19
C THR A 292 10.85 -0.25 31.78
N LYS A 293 11.11 -1.36 31.07
CA LYS A 293 11.56 -1.38 29.67
C LYS A 293 10.64 -2.24 28.82
N HIS A 294 10.20 -1.67 27.69
CA HIS A 294 9.36 -2.32 26.70
C HIS A 294 10.13 -2.53 25.40
N HIS A 295 9.89 -3.67 24.76
CA HIS A 295 10.38 -3.96 23.41
C HIS A 295 9.77 -2.95 22.43
N LYS A 296 10.61 -2.18 21.72
CA LYS A 296 10.15 -1.18 20.75
C LYS A 296 10.11 -1.76 19.34
N LEU A 297 9.23 -2.73 19.15
CA LEU A 297 9.08 -3.43 17.86
C LEU A 297 8.17 -2.68 16.90
N ASN A 298 8.47 -2.72 15.60
CA ASN A 298 7.68 -2.08 14.56
C ASN A 298 6.48 -2.96 14.15
N SER A 299 5.27 -2.40 14.12
CA SER A 299 4.05 -3.15 13.73
C SER A 299 4.11 -3.71 12.29
N GLY A 300 4.88 -3.07 11.39
CA GLY A 300 5.10 -3.55 10.03
C GLY A 300 5.96 -4.79 9.95
N ALA A 301 7.12 -4.79 10.61
CA ALA A 301 7.94 -6.00 10.73
C ALA A 301 7.16 -7.15 11.38
N MET A 302 6.31 -6.84 12.37
CA MET A 302 5.48 -7.82 13.05
C MET A 302 4.47 -8.45 12.09
N ALA A 303 3.73 -7.62 11.36
CA ALA A 303 2.76 -8.07 10.35
C ALA A 303 3.43 -8.89 9.24
N GLU A 304 4.56 -8.40 8.68
CA GLU A 304 5.27 -9.07 7.60
C GLU A 304 5.82 -10.44 8.04
N TRP A 305 6.40 -10.53 9.23
CA TRP A 305 6.93 -11.79 9.76
C TRP A 305 5.82 -12.79 10.08
N ILE A 306 4.75 -12.36 10.77
CA ILE A 306 3.59 -13.24 11.03
C ILE A 306 3.04 -13.80 9.72
N VAL A 307 2.79 -12.93 8.73
CA VAL A 307 2.23 -13.36 7.45
C VAL A 307 3.17 -14.30 6.72
N ALA A 308 4.48 -14.09 6.76
CA ALA A 308 5.45 -14.94 6.06
C ALA A 308 5.49 -16.38 6.59
N VAL A 309 5.16 -16.59 7.86
CA VAL A 309 5.22 -17.93 8.50
C VAL A 309 3.88 -18.68 8.52
N LEU A 310 2.80 -18.10 7.98
CA LEU A 310 1.51 -18.78 7.84
C LEU A 310 1.52 -19.83 6.70
N GLY A 311 0.53 -20.73 6.69
CA GLY A 311 0.38 -21.76 5.65
C GLY A 311 1.35 -22.94 5.81
N GLY A 312 1.27 -23.90 4.88
CA GLY A 312 2.18 -25.05 4.85
C GLY A 312 2.14 -25.96 6.07
N GLY A 313 1.04 -25.97 6.83
CA GLY A 313 0.89 -26.76 8.06
C GLY A 313 1.57 -26.16 9.31
N SER A 314 2.08 -24.93 9.24
CA SER A 314 2.70 -24.26 10.40
C SER A 314 1.72 -24.05 11.56
N SER A 315 2.22 -24.11 12.80
CA SER A 315 1.43 -23.77 13.99
C SER A 315 1.16 -22.26 14.12
N ALA A 316 1.75 -21.42 13.26
CA ALA A 316 1.62 -19.97 13.29
C ALA A 316 0.17 -19.48 13.35
N GLN A 317 -0.76 -20.13 12.63
CA GLN A 317 -2.19 -19.77 12.66
C GLN A 317 -2.80 -19.97 14.05
N LYS A 318 -2.41 -21.02 14.78
CA LYS A 318 -2.86 -21.27 16.17
C LYS A 318 -2.35 -20.20 17.12
N TYR A 319 -1.10 -19.76 16.94
CA TYR A 319 -0.53 -18.65 17.72
C TYR A 319 -1.20 -17.31 17.37
N LEU A 320 -1.49 -17.06 16.09
CA LEU A 320 -2.23 -15.89 15.65
C LEU A 320 -3.64 -15.85 16.26
N ASN A 321 -4.37 -16.96 16.26
CA ASN A 321 -5.71 -17.05 16.88
C ASN A 321 -5.65 -16.65 18.37
N LYS A 322 -4.68 -17.20 19.11
CA LYS A 322 -4.48 -16.85 20.52
C LYS A 322 -4.09 -15.38 20.68
N PHE A 323 -3.20 -14.88 19.83
CA PHE A 323 -2.75 -13.50 19.85
C PHE A 323 -3.92 -12.53 19.64
N MET A 324 -4.71 -12.74 18.59
CA MET A 324 -5.89 -11.90 18.30
C MET A 324 -6.93 -11.97 19.41
N LYS A 325 -7.15 -13.15 20.01
CA LYS A 325 -8.07 -13.30 21.15
C LYS A 325 -7.62 -12.50 22.38
N ILE A 326 -6.31 -12.43 22.66
CA ILE A 326 -5.77 -11.59 23.74
C ILE A 326 -5.99 -10.11 23.45
N LEU A 327 -5.85 -9.69 22.18
CA LEU A 327 -5.98 -8.29 21.79
C LEU A 327 -7.44 -7.79 21.77
N GLU A 328 -8.41 -8.67 21.59
CA GLU A 328 -9.83 -8.33 21.40
C GLU A 328 -10.37 -7.34 22.46
N SER A 329 -10.08 -7.58 23.74
CA SER A 329 -10.54 -6.70 24.83
C SER A 329 -9.95 -5.30 24.74
N TYR A 330 -8.72 -5.15 24.26
CA TYR A 330 -8.02 -3.86 24.13
C TYR A 330 -8.53 -3.00 22.98
N PHE A 331 -9.32 -3.57 22.06
CA PHE A 331 -9.99 -2.84 20.99
C PHE A 331 -11.41 -2.40 21.35
N HIS A 332 -11.93 -2.79 22.52
CA HIS A 332 -13.24 -2.34 22.98
C HIS A 332 -13.28 -0.80 23.07
N PRO A 333 -14.31 -0.10 22.55
CA PRO A 333 -14.38 1.38 22.56
C PRO A 333 -14.25 2.03 23.95
N ALA A 334 -14.61 1.30 25.01
CA ALA A 334 -14.42 1.74 26.40
C ALA A 334 -12.96 1.65 26.88
N ASN A 335 -12.14 0.79 26.28
CA ASN A 335 -10.75 0.56 26.66
C ASN A 335 -9.84 1.45 25.80
N PHE A 336 -9.53 2.64 26.32
CA PHE A 336 -8.71 3.63 25.64
C PHE A 336 -7.35 3.79 26.33
N GLY A 337 -6.28 3.82 25.55
CA GLY A 337 -4.95 4.10 26.08
C GLY A 337 -3.86 4.14 25.01
N HIS A 338 -2.63 4.33 25.45
CA HIS A 338 -1.46 4.55 24.58
C HIS A 338 -1.16 3.38 23.63
N TRP A 339 -1.53 2.16 23.99
CA TRP A 339 -1.36 0.96 23.16
C TRP A 339 -2.18 1.00 21.86
N LEU A 340 -3.31 1.71 21.86
CA LEU A 340 -4.30 1.66 20.79
C LEU A 340 -3.77 2.15 19.44
N LEU A 341 -2.86 3.14 19.44
CA LEU A 341 -2.20 3.62 18.23
C LEU A 341 -1.39 2.50 17.54
N LYS A 342 -0.59 1.77 18.32
CA LYS A 342 0.23 0.67 17.81
C LYS A 342 -0.62 -0.52 17.37
N LEU A 343 -1.69 -0.82 18.12
CA LEU A 343 -2.65 -1.87 17.80
C LEU A 343 -3.40 -1.60 16.50
N LYS A 344 -3.88 -0.37 16.28
CA LYS A 344 -4.55 0.02 15.03
C LYS A 344 -3.62 -0.06 13.83
N ASP A 345 -2.39 0.46 13.95
CA ASP A 345 -1.40 0.38 12.89
C ASP A 345 -1.05 -1.09 12.55
N PHE A 346 -0.99 -1.96 13.56
CA PHE A 346 -0.84 -3.40 13.33
C PHE A 346 -2.06 -4.03 12.63
N LEU A 347 -3.28 -3.73 13.10
CA LEU A 347 -4.53 -4.23 12.53
C LEU A 347 -4.69 -3.83 11.07
N ARG A 348 -4.22 -2.64 10.68
CA ARG A 348 -4.17 -2.20 9.28
C ARG A 348 -3.14 -2.99 8.46
N LYS A 349 -1.92 -3.16 8.99
CA LYS A 349 -0.79 -3.75 8.26
C LYS A 349 -0.90 -5.27 8.09
N LEU A 350 -1.47 -5.98 9.06
CA LEU A 350 -1.55 -7.44 9.05
C LEU A 350 -2.36 -7.98 7.84
N PRO A 351 -3.63 -7.58 7.60
CA PRO A 351 -4.36 -7.98 6.40
C PRO A 351 -3.72 -7.46 5.11
N TYR A 352 -3.11 -6.26 5.13
CA TYR A 352 -2.42 -5.71 3.96
C TYR A 352 -1.24 -6.60 3.52
N CYS A 353 -0.38 -7.01 4.45
CA CYS A 353 0.71 -7.94 4.19
C CYS A 353 0.19 -9.30 3.67
N PHE A 354 -0.93 -9.79 4.21
CA PHE A 354 -1.55 -11.04 3.77
C PHE A 354 -2.06 -10.96 2.32
N VAL A 355 -2.71 -9.84 1.94
CA VAL A 355 -3.11 -9.56 0.55
C VAL A 355 -1.90 -9.49 -0.38
N LEU A 356 -0.80 -8.86 0.05
CA LEU A 356 0.43 -8.81 -0.73
C LEU A 356 1.05 -10.20 -0.96
N ARG A 357 1.03 -11.07 0.06
CA ARG A 357 1.49 -12.47 -0.07
C ARG A 357 0.65 -13.23 -1.08
N ILE A 358 -0.68 -13.15 -0.99
CA ILE A 358 -1.58 -13.79 -1.97
C ILE A 358 -1.34 -13.24 -3.38
N ASN A 359 -1.13 -11.92 -3.51
CA ASN A 359 -0.83 -11.32 -4.79
C ASN A 359 0.45 -11.91 -5.42
N PHE A 360 1.48 -12.06 -4.59
CA PHE A 360 2.74 -12.68 -4.98
C PHE A 360 2.57 -14.15 -5.39
N GLU A 361 1.87 -14.96 -4.58
CA GLU A 361 1.70 -16.40 -4.80
C GLU A 361 0.82 -16.74 -6.02
N ARG A 362 -0.21 -15.93 -6.31
CA ARG A 362 -1.24 -16.26 -7.31
C ARG A 362 -1.10 -15.51 -8.63
N TYR A 363 -0.67 -14.25 -8.60
CA TYR A 363 -0.79 -13.36 -9.77
C TYR A 363 0.55 -12.79 -10.25
N LYS A 364 1.54 -12.64 -9.38
CA LYS A 364 2.79 -11.96 -9.73
C LYS A 364 3.71 -12.89 -10.51
N LYS A 365 3.97 -12.56 -11.78
CA LYS A 365 5.03 -13.17 -12.58
C LYS A 365 6.35 -12.44 -12.33
N THR A 366 7.34 -13.12 -11.78
CA THR A 366 8.64 -12.54 -11.43
C THR A 366 9.75 -13.59 -11.48
N TRP A 367 11.00 -13.13 -11.57
CA TRP A 367 12.18 -13.98 -11.40
C TRP A 367 12.53 -14.23 -9.93
N GLU A 368 11.92 -13.49 -8.99
CA GLU A 368 12.11 -13.72 -7.55
C GLU A 368 11.74 -15.18 -7.20
N THR A 369 12.39 -15.72 -6.17
CA THR A 369 12.12 -17.07 -5.66
C THR A 369 10.62 -17.26 -5.42
N GLN A 370 10.04 -18.26 -6.08
CA GLN A 370 8.62 -18.57 -5.96
C GLN A 370 8.35 -19.34 -4.67
N VAL A 371 7.17 -19.15 -4.09
CA VAL A 371 6.74 -19.95 -2.94
C VAL A 371 6.45 -21.38 -3.40
N PRO A 372 7.02 -22.42 -2.76
CA PRO A 372 6.69 -23.81 -3.07
C PRO A 372 5.19 -24.08 -2.94
N ASP A 373 4.63 -24.93 -3.80
CA ASP A 373 3.18 -25.23 -3.78
C ASP A 373 2.70 -25.78 -2.43
N SER A 374 3.55 -26.52 -1.71
CA SER A 374 3.25 -27.02 -0.37
C SER A 374 3.07 -25.94 0.69
N HIS A 375 3.58 -24.73 0.47
CA HIS A 375 3.55 -23.61 1.42
C HIS A 375 2.71 -22.42 0.93
N LYS A 376 2.07 -22.53 -0.24
CA LYS A 376 1.11 -21.52 -0.70
C LYS A 376 -0.12 -21.53 0.20
N LEU A 377 -0.74 -20.37 0.37
CA LEU A 377 -1.95 -20.22 1.18
C LEU A 377 -3.14 -20.87 0.47
N THR A 378 -3.72 -21.87 1.13
CA THR A 378 -4.95 -22.53 0.68
C THR A 378 -6.18 -21.64 0.94
N GLU A 379 -7.32 -21.99 0.38
CA GLU A 379 -8.56 -21.28 0.70
C GLU A 379 -8.93 -21.42 2.19
N ASP A 380 -8.63 -22.54 2.83
CA ASP A 380 -8.89 -22.75 4.26
C ASP A 380 -7.98 -21.89 5.14
N ASP A 381 -6.71 -21.71 4.74
CA ASP A 381 -5.78 -20.79 5.43
C ASP A 381 -6.29 -19.34 5.37
N ILE A 382 -6.80 -18.91 4.22
CA ILE A 382 -7.37 -17.56 4.03
C ILE A 382 -8.59 -17.37 4.93
N THR A 383 -9.49 -18.36 4.94
CA THR A 383 -10.70 -18.34 5.78
C THR A 383 -10.32 -18.26 7.26
N SER A 384 -9.42 -19.13 7.72
CA SER A 384 -8.93 -19.18 9.10
C SER A 384 -8.27 -17.86 9.53
N PHE A 385 -7.48 -17.26 8.64
CA PHE A 385 -6.87 -15.95 8.87
C PHE A 385 -7.95 -14.87 9.06
N VAL A 386 -8.92 -14.78 8.15
CA VAL A 386 -9.99 -13.78 8.23
C VAL A 386 -10.81 -13.96 9.51
N GLU A 387 -11.19 -15.17 9.86
CA GLU A 387 -11.93 -15.47 11.09
C GLU A 387 -11.17 -15.07 12.35
N SER A 388 -9.84 -15.22 12.36
CA SER A 388 -9.00 -14.83 13.51
C SER A 388 -8.93 -13.31 13.72
N VAL A 389 -8.92 -12.52 12.64
CA VAL A 389 -8.77 -11.07 12.69
C VAL A 389 -10.12 -10.35 12.81
N LYS A 390 -11.17 -10.94 12.24
CA LYS A 390 -12.52 -10.37 12.15
C LYS A 390 -13.07 -9.84 13.48
N PRO A 391 -13.08 -10.59 14.62
CA PRO A 391 -13.62 -10.08 15.88
C PRO A 391 -12.97 -8.77 16.32
N VAL A 392 -11.65 -8.68 16.17
CA VAL A 392 -10.86 -7.51 16.55
C VAL A 392 -11.16 -6.32 15.64
N ALA A 393 -11.23 -6.54 14.32
CA ALA A 393 -11.57 -5.49 13.35
C ALA A 393 -12.97 -4.92 13.60
N MET A 394 -13.94 -5.80 13.89
CA MET A 394 -15.31 -5.44 14.18
C MET A 394 -15.44 -4.64 15.49
N GLN A 395 -14.70 -5.01 16.53
CA GLN A 395 -14.68 -4.28 17.80
C GLN A 395 -14.07 -2.87 17.63
N ALA A 396 -13.04 -2.76 16.77
CA ALA A 396 -12.34 -1.51 16.53
C ALA A 396 -13.16 -0.47 15.75
N MET A 397 -14.27 -0.88 15.12
CA MET A 397 -15.08 -0.03 14.22
C MET A 397 -15.56 1.27 14.88
N PHE A 398 -15.91 1.21 16.17
CA PHE A 398 -16.40 2.37 16.95
C PHE A 398 -15.34 2.97 17.87
N SER A 399 -14.07 2.81 17.54
CA SER A 399 -12.97 3.32 18.36
C SER A 399 -12.92 4.86 18.39
N LYS A 400 -12.63 5.42 19.57
CA LYS A 400 -12.55 6.89 19.80
C LYS A 400 -11.41 7.60 19.05
N LEU A 401 -10.35 6.89 18.63
CA LEU A 401 -9.20 7.46 17.87
C LEU A 401 -9.45 7.52 16.35
N GLY A 402 -10.70 7.60 15.90
CA GLY A 402 -11.06 7.59 14.47
C GLY A 402 -10.99 6.20 13.80
N ALA A 403 -11.62 6.06 12.63
CA ALA A 403 -11.87 4.76 11.98
C ALA A 403 -10.89 4.42 10.84
N THR A 404 -9.96 5.30 10.45
CA THR A 404 -9.14 5.18 9.23
C THR A 404 -8.35 3.87 9.12
N ASP A 405 -7.65 3.46 10.18
CA ASP A 405 -6.88 2.19 10.16
C ASP A 405 -7.78 0.97 10.05
N VAL A 406 -8.96 1.03 10.68
CA VAL A 406 -9.96 -0.05 10.71
C VAL A 406 -10.65 -0.18 9.36
N ILE A 407 -10.96 0.94 8.71
CA ILE A 407 -11.49 1.02 7.33
C ILE A 407 -10.58 0.24 6.37
N HIS A 408 -9.26 0.48 6.42
CA HIS A 408 -8.32 -0.25 5.57
C HIS A 408 -8.23 -1.74 5.93
N ALA A 409 -8.26 -2.08 7.22
CA ALA A 409 -8.28 -3.48 7.65
C ALA A 409 -9.52 -4.21 7.11
N LEU A 410 -10.71 -3.63 7.27
CA LEU A 410 -11.97 -4.18 6.76
C LEU A 410 -11.96 -4.28 5.23
N GLN A 411 -11.43 -3.28 4.51
CA GLN A 411 -11.27 -3.32 3.06
C GLN A 411 -10.44 -4.52 2.62
N HIS A 412 -9.29 -4.76 3.27
CA HIS A 412 -8.44 -5.91 2.96
C HIS A 412 -9.11 -7.24 3.32
N LEU A 413 -9.74 -7.35 4.49
CA LEU A 413 -10.45 -8.57 4.89
C LEU A 413 -11.65 -8.88 3.96
N ALA A 414 -12.41 -7.87 3.57
CA ALA A 414 -13.51 -8.02 2.62
C ALA A 414 -13.02 -8.36 1.20
N THR A 415 -11.81 -7.97 0.82
CA THR A 415 -11.19 -8.43 -0.44
C THR A 415 -10.84 -9.92 -0.39
N LEU A 416 -10.54 -10.46 0.79
CA LEU A 416 -10.19 -11.88 0.99
C LEU A 416 -11.42 -12.78 1.11
N ARG A 417 -12.37 -12.39 1.96
CA ARG A 417 -13.61 -13.14 2.25
C ARG A 417 -14.78 -12.18 2.48
N PRO A 418 -15.42 -11.68 1.40
CA PRO A 418 -16.55 -10.77 1.51
C PRO A 418 -17.70 -11.31 2.35
N SER A 419 -18.06 -12.58 2.15
CA SER A 419 -19.18 -13.26 2.83
C SER A 419 -19.03 -13.33 4.35
N LEU A 420 -17.80 -13.26 4.88
CA LEU A 420 -17.55 -13.26 6.33
C LEU A 420 -17.57 -11.85 6.94
N ILE A 421 -17.26 -10.82 6.16
CA ILE A 421 -17.01 -9.46 6.65
C ILE A 421 -18.20 -8.56 6.38
N ILE A 422 -18.68 -8.52 5.14
CA ILE A 422 -19.69 -7.58 4.68
C ILE A 422 -21.00 -7.68 5.47
N PRO A 423 -21.58 -8.88 5.72
CA PRO A 423 -22.84 -8.98 6.46
C PRO A 423 -22.80 -8.31 7.83
N GLN A 424 -21.70 -8.46 8.58
CA GLN A 424 -21.57 -7.85 9.91
C GLN A 424 -21.32 -6.35 9.88
N VAL A 425 -20.76 -5.82 8.79
CA VAL A 425 -20.62 -4.36 8.61
C VAL A 425 -21.98 -3.77 8.27
N ILE A 426 -22.75 -4.42 7.39
CA ILE A 426 -24.10 -4.00 7.00
C ILE A 426 -25.08 -4.08 8.17
N GLU A 427 -25.08 -5.18 8.93
CA GLU A 427 -25.94 -5.34 10.12
C GLU A 427 -25.71 -4.20 11.13
N ARG A 428 -24.44 -3.86 11.38
CA ARG A 428 -24.11 -2.71 12.24
C ARG A 428 -24.51 -1.38 11.60
N MET A 429 -24.44 -1.24 10.28
CA MET A 429 -24.89 -0.03 9.60
C MET A 429 -26.40 0.18 9.81
N TYR A 430 -27.23 -0.84 9.57
CA TYR A 430 -28.68 -0.76 9.80
C TYR A 430 -29.00 -0.46 11.26
N ALA A 431 -28.34 -1.12 12.22
CA ALA A 431 -28.53 -0.82 13.64
C ALA A 431 -28.17 0.63 14.02
N ASN A 432 -27.24 1.27 13.32
CA ASN A 432 -26.87 2.67 13.56
C ASN A 432 -27.73 3.68 12.77
N LEU A 433 -28.43 3.25 11.71
CA LEU A 433 -29.40 4.08 11.00
C LEU A 433 -30.67 4.29 11.85
N GLU A 434 -31.06 3.30 12.65
CA GLU A 434 -32.21 3.37 13.54
C GLU A 434 -31.97 4.23 14.80
N THR A 435 -30.71 4.39 15.21
CA THR A 435 -30.37 5.10 16.46
C THR A 435 -30.12 6.59 16.22
N LEU A 436 -30.92 7.44 16.86
CA LEU A 436 -30.78 8.91 16.78
C LEU A 436 -29.80 9.50 17.80
N THR A 437 -29.32 8.70 18.76
CA THR A 437 -28.57 9.18 19.92
C THR A 437 -27.05 9.10 19.78
N GLU A 438 -26.54 8.38 18.76
CA GLU A 438 -25.09 8.08 18.62
C GLU A 438 -24.54 8.42 17.21
N PRO A 439 -24.55 9.69 16.78
CA PRO A 439 -24.21 10.09 15.41
C PRO A 439 -22.77 9.75 14.97
N HIS A 440 -21.84 9.66 15.93
CA HIS A 440 -20.46 9.25 15.67
C HIS A 440 -20.34 7.77 15.25
N LYS A 441 -21.26 6.91 15.69
CA LYS A 441 -21.27 5.49 15.29
C LYS A 441 -21.84 5.32 13.89
N LEU A 442 -22.88 6.10 13.53
CA LEU A 442 -23.42 6.12 12.17
C LEU A 442 -22.38 6.55 11.15
N THR A 443 -21.66 7.65 11.41
CA THR A 443 -20.59 8.12 10.51
C THR A 443 -19.45 7.10 10.39
N ALA A 444 -19.05 6.45 11.47
CA ALA A 444 -18.05 5.37 11.43
C ALA A 444 -18.55 4.15 10.63
N ALA A 445 -19.81 3.74 10.81
CA ALA A 445 -20.42 2.62 10.09
C ALA A 445 -20.52 2.91 8.59
N MET A 446 -20.97 4.11 8.19
CA MET A 446 -20.99 4.54 6.78
C MET A 446 -19.60 4.44 6.14
N GLN A 447 -18.56 4.95 6.81
CA GLN A 447 -17.19 4.86 6.30
C GLN A 447 -16.69 3.41 6.18
N CYS A 448 -17.10 2.52 7.07
CA CYS A 448 -16.76 1.10 7.00
C CYS A 448 -17.50 0.38 5.86
N VAL A 449 -18.75 0.75 5.57
CA VAL A 449 -19.48 0.27 4.39
C VAL A 449 -18.80 0.76 3.11
N VAL A 450 -18.39 2.03 3.05
CA VAL A 450 -17.59 2.57 1.91
C VAL A 450 -16.32 1.75 1.68
N ALA A 451 -15.65 1.31 2.75
CA ALA A 451 -14.46 0.48 2.68
C ALA A 451 -14.69 -0.87 1.98
N VAL A 452 -15.87 -1.45 2.16
CA VAL A 452 -16.27 -2.76 1.62
C VAL A 452 -17.22 -2.66 0.43
N ALA A 453 -17.49 -1.45 -0.06
CA ALA A 453 -18.49 -1.18 -1.08
C ALA A 453 -18.18 -1.90 -2.41
N ARG A 454 -16.91 -1.91 -2.84
CA ARG A 454 -16.52 -2.60 -4.08
C ARG A 454 -16.81 -4.11 -4.06
N PRO A 455 -16.32 -4.91 -3.09
CA PRO A 455 -16.66 -6.32 -3.04
C PRO A 455 -18.16 -6.57 -2.80
N MET A 456 -18.87 -5.63 -2.14
CA MET A 456 -20.32 -5.68 -1.96
C MET A 456 -21.09 -5.56 -3.29
N VAL A 457 -20.79 -4.53 -4.09
CA VAL A 457 -21.43 -4.27 -5.40
C VAL A 457 -21.10 -5.36 -6.42
N GLN A 458 -19.92 -5.96 -6.35
CA GLN A 458 -19.50 -7.05 -7.24
C GLN A 458 -20.27 -8.36 -7.00
N GLY A 459 -20.96 -8.50 -5.88
CA GLY A 459 -21.91 -9.58 -5.61
C GLY A 459 -21.35 -10.99 -5.80
N LYS A 460 -22.02 -11.78 -6.64
CA LYS A 460 -21.66 -13.17 -7.00
C LYS A 460 -20.20 -13.32 -7.44
N THR A 461 -19.62 -12.34 -8.13
CA THR A 461 -18.24 -12.44 -8.66
C THR A 461 -17.17 -12.51 -7.57
N ASN A 462 -17.47 -12.03 -6.36
CA ASN A 462 -16.58 -12.13 -5.20
C ASN A 462 -17.09 -13.11 -4.13
N GLY A 463 -18.18 -13.85 -4.37
CA GLY A 463 -18.67 -14.85 -3.42
C GLY A 463 -19.57 -14.31 -2.30
N TYR A 464 -20.20 -13.14 -2.49
CA TYR A 464 -21.31 -12.68 -1.64
C TYR A 464 -22.47 -12.18 -2.49
N LYS A 465 -23.41 -13.08 -2.83
CA LYS A 465 -24.48 -12.82 -3.80
C LYS A 465 -25.46 -11.74 -3.38
N GLU A 466 -25.81 -11.70 -2.10
CA GLU A 466 -26.77 -10.76 -1.52
C GLU A 466 -26.22 -9.32 -1.44
N GLY A 467 -24.91 -9.11 -1.57
CA GLY A 467 -24.28 -7.80 -1.39
C GLY A 467 -24.95 -6.64 -2.15
N PRO A 468 -25.28 -6.78 -3.44
CA PRO A 468 -25.88 -5.69 -4.20
C PRO A 468 -27.33 -5.37 -3.78
N THR A 469 -28.07 -6.32 -3.19
CA THR A 469 -29.47 -6.08 -2.76
C THR A 469 -29.56 -5.01 -1.66
N HIS A 470 -28.48 -4.80 -0.91
CA HIS A 470 -28.39 -3.79 0.13
C HIS A 470 -28.07 -2.38 -0.39
N VAL A 471 -27.62 -2.23 -1.64
CA VAL A 471 -27.09 -0.95 -2.15
C VAL A 471 -28.17 0.13 -2.19
N ILE A 472 -29.31 -0.16 -2.85
CA ILE A 472 -30.42 0.81 -3.00
C ILE A 472 -31.06 1.15 -1.64
N PRO A 473 -31.41 0.18 -0.78
CA PRO A 473 -31.91 0.47 0.56
C PRO A 473 -30.97 1.34 1.39
N LEU A 474 -29.66 1.10 1.33
CA LEU A 474 -28.68 1.92 2.06
C LEU A 474 -28.54 3.33 1.46
N LEU A 475 -28.58 3.47 0.13
CA LEU A 475 -28.57 4.78 -0.52
C LEU A 475 -29.77 5.63 -0.06
N LEU A 476 -30.97 5.08 -0.11
CA LEU A 476 -32.19 5.74 0.36
C LEU A 476 -32.11 6.08 1.86
N ALA A 477 -31.73 5.10 2.69
CA ALA A 477 -31.69 5.29 4.14
C ALA A 477 -30.63 6.31 4.61
N THR A 478 -29.59 6.56 3.79
CA THR A 478 -28.53 7.51 4.13
C THR A 478 -28.80 8.95 3.70
N LEU A 479 -29.81 9.19 2.85
CA LEU A 479 -30.19 10.55 2.38
C LEU A 479 -30.41 11.58 3.50
N PRO A 480 -31.05 11.24 4.65
CA PRO A 480 -31.19 12.16 5.78
C PRO A 480 -29.85 12.54 6.46
N GLY A 481 -28.73 11.95 6.02
CA GLY A 481 -27.40 12.34 6.42
C GLY A 481 -26.88 13.60 5.73
N ILE A 482 -27.49 14.03 4.62
CA ILE A 482 -27.25 15.35 4.01
C ILE A 482 -27.99 16.39 4.86
N ASP A 483 -27.31 16.84 5.91
CA ASP A 483 -27.87 17.71 6.94
C ASP A 483 -26.99 18.97 7.11
N PRO A 484 -27.55 20.19 6.92
CA PRO A 484 -26.81 21.43 7.14
C PRO A 484 -26.32 21.60 8.59
N ASN A 485 -26.96 20.94 9.57
CA ASN A 485 -26.61 21.06 10.98
C ASN A 485 -25.40 20.20 11.40
N ASP A 486 -25.12 19.12 10.68
CA ASP A 486 -23.95 18.26 10.93
C ASP A 486 -23.14 18.07 9.65
N ILE A 487 -22.24 19.02 9.41
CA ILE A 487 -21.37 19.02 8.22
C ILE A 487 -20.49 17.78 8.12
N ARG A 488 -20.13 17.15 9.24
CA ARG A 488 -19.31 15.92 9.22
C ARG A 488 -20.15 14.74 8.74
N LYS A 489 -21.37 14.60 9.25
CA LYS A 489 -22.34 13.61 8.78
C LYS A 489 -22.62 13.83 7.29
N CYS A 490 -22.87 15.08 6.89
CA CYS A 490 -23.07 15.47 5.49
C CYS A 490 -21.92 15.01 4.59
N PHE A 491 -20.66 15.30 4.94
CA PHE A 491 -19.50 14.86 4.14
C PHE A 491 -19.37 13.35 4.03
N VAL A 492 -19.61 12.62 5.12
CA VAL A 492 -19.57 11.16 5.10
C VAL A 492 -20.68 10.60 4.21
N THR A 493 -21.89 11.16 4.27
CA THR A 493 -23.02 10.77 3.41
C THR A 493 -22.76 11.09 1.94
N LEU A 494 -22.25 12.28 1.62
CA LEU A 494 -21.89 12.65 0.24
C LEU A 494 -20.80 11.74 -0.33
N GLN A 495 -19.78 11.39 0.48
CA GLN A 495 -18.74 10.43 0.10
C GLN A 495 -19.32 9.02 -0.08
N PHE A 496 -20.26 8.60 0.78
CA PHE A 496 -20.95 7.32 0.69
C PHE A 496 -21.67 7.21 -0.66
N ILE A 497 -22.55 8.17 -0.95
CA ILE A 497 -23.35 8.21 -2.18
C ILE A 497 -22.43 8.27 -3.41
N SER A 498 -21.43 9.15 -3.42
CA SER A 498 -20.47 9.29 -4.52
C SER A 498 -19.72 7.98 -4.80
N THR A 499 -19.29 7.28 -3.74
CA THR A 499 -18.57 6.01 -3.89
C THR A 499 -19.46 4.97 -4.59
N PHE A 500 -20.68 4.75 -4.10
CA PHE A 500 -21.61 3.83 -4.75
C PHE A 500 -21.95 4.25 -6.17
N ALA A 501 -22.18 5.56 -6.38
CA ALA A 501 -22.56 6.07 -7.67
C ALA A 501 -21.50 5.80 -8.73
N THR A 502 -20.21 5.92 -8.42
CA THR A 502 -19.14 5.60 -9.37
C THR A 502 -19.05 4.11 -9.76
N MET A 503 -19.75 3.22 -9.05
CA MET A 503 -19.68 1.76 -9.24
C MET A 503 -20.96 1.15 -9.81
N ILE A 504 -22.09 1.87 -9.84
CA ILE A 504 -23.38 1.38 -10.33
C ILE A 504 -23.97 2.32 -11.38
N PRO A 505 -24.62 1.79 -12.42
CA PRO A 505 -25.44 2.61 -13.33
C PRO A 505 -26.80 2.89 -12.69
N PHE A 506 -27.27 4.14 -12.75
CA PHE A 506 -28.63 4.54 -12.34
C PHE A 506 -29.54 4.46 -13.55
N VAL A 507 -30.01 3.25 -13.83
CA VAL A 507 -30.92 2.93 -14.93
C VAL A 507 -32.07 2.10 -14.35
N ASP A 508 -33.30 2.54 -14.57
CA ASP A 508 -34.48 1.75 -14.21
C ASP A 508 -34.54 0.50 -15.09
N SER A 509 -34.38 -0.65 -14.45
CA SER A 509 -34.42 -1.99 -15.02
C SER A 509 -35.49 -2.85 -14.34
N SER A 510 -36.50 -2.23 -13.72
CA SER A 510 -37.58 -2.92 -12.99
C SER A 510 -38.40 -3.87 -13.87
N THR A 511 -38.52 -3.58 -15.16
CA THR A 511 -39.19 -4.43 -16.16
C THR A 511 -38.31 -5.57 -16.71
N ALA A 512 -37.11 -5.79 -16.15
CA ALA A 512 -36.20 -6.82 -16.64
C ALA A 512 -36.77 -8.24 -16.53
N SER A 513 -37.55 -8.54 -15.48
CA SER A 513 -38.18 -9.86 -15.26
C SER A 513 -39.22 -10.23 -16.33
N GLU A 514 -39.81 -9.24 -17.02
CA GLU A 514 -40.70 -9.48 -18.15
C GLU A 514 -39.94 -9.92 -19.42
N ASN A 515 -38.69 -9.46 -19.54
CA ASN A 515 -37.86 -9.62 -20.74
C ASN A 515 -36.85 -10.77 -20.64
N TRP A 516 -36.40 -11.10 -19.43
CA TRP A 516 -35.35 -12.09 -19.15
C TRP A 516 -35.83 -13.11 -18.12
N LYS A 517 -35.80 -14.40 -18.47
CA LYS A 517 -36.30 -15.50 -17.63
C LYS A 517 -35.20 -16.24 -16.87
N ASP A 518 -33.94 -15.86 -17.06
CA ASP A 518 -32.74 -16.50 -16.53
C ASP A 518 -32.10 -15.71 -15.37
N LEU A 519 -32.84 -14.77 -14.78
CA LEU A 519 -32.42 -13.99 -13.61
C LEU A 519 -32.34 -14.86 -12.35
N THR A 520 -31.34 -14.61 -11.51
CA THR A 520 -31.33 -15.19 -10.15
C THR A 520 -32.31 -14.45 -9.23
N GLU A 521 -32.70 -15.07 -8.11
CA GLU A 521 -33.57 -14.44 -7.11
C GLU A 521 -33.01 -13.08 -6.64
N GLU A 522 -31.69 -12.99 -6.43
CA GLU A 522 -31.06 -11.73 -6.04
C GLU A 522 -31.08 -10.69 -7.18
N GLU A 523 -30.89 -11.11 -8.44
CA GLU A 523 -30.96 -10.22 -9.60
C GLU A 523 -32.37 -9.67 -9.81
N GLU A 524 -33.40 -10.49 -9.60
CA GLU A 524 -34.80 -10.06 -9.64
C GLU A 524 -35.10 -8.99 -8.58
N ILE A 525 -34.65 -9.22 -7.33
CA ILE A 525 -34.79 -8.23 -6.23
C ILE A 525 -34.08 -6.93 -6.59
N ILE A 526 -32.86 -7.01 -7.14
CA ILE A 526 -32.08 -5.82 -7.53
C ILE A 526 -32.80 -5.06 -8.65
N CYS A 527 -33.24 -5.74 -9.71
CA CYS A 527 -33.96 -5.15 -10.82
C CYS A 527 -35.22 -4.44 -10.34
N LEU A 528 -36.06 -5.09 -9.54
CA LEU A 528 -37.27 -4.46 -8.99
C LEU A 528 -36.96 -3.21 -8.16
N ALA A 529 -35.90 -3.24 -7.35
CA ALA A 529 -35.48 -2.10 -6.55
C ALA A 529 -34.97 -0.90 -7.39
N THR A 530 -34.58 -1.11 -8.65
CA THR A 530 -34.13 0.00 -9.52
C THR A 530 -35.24 0.99 -9.90
N ALA A 531 -36.51 0.64 -9.67
CA ALA A 531 -37.63 1.57 -9.81
C ALA A 531 -37.48 2.81 -8.91
N ASP A 532 -36.83 2.66 -7.75
CA ASP A 532 -36.63 3.74 -6.78
C ASP A 532 -35.50 4.72 -7.19
N PHE A 533 -34.80 4.49 -8.32
CA PHE A 533 -33.68 5.36 -8.71
C PHE A 533 -34.13 6.77 -9.08
N GLU A 534 -35.28 6.93 -9.72
CA GLU A 534 -35.83 8.25 -10.03
C GLU A 534 -36.09 9.03 -8.73
N ASP A 535 -36.82 8.42 -7.80
CA ASP A 535 -37.11 8.99 -6.49
C ASP A 535 -35.85 9.29 -5.69
N PHE A 536 -34.86 8.39 -5.71
CA PHE A 536 -33.58 8.61 -5.04
C PHE A 536 -32.86 9.84 -5.59
N VAL A 537 -32.77 9.99 -6.91
CA VAL A 537 -32.09 11.12 -7.55
C VAL A 537 -32.81 12.43 -7.23
N LEU A 538 -34.15 12.45 -7.26
CA LEU A 538 -34.95 13.62 -6.93
C LEU A 538 -34.75 14.02 -5.46
N GLN A 539 -34.91 13.08 -4.52
CA GLN A 539 -34.73 13.35 -3.10
C GLN A 539 -33.29 13.78 -2.77
N PHE A 540 -32.29 13.20 -3.43
CA PHE A 540 -30.90 13.62 -3.29
C PHE A 540 -30.70 15.07 -3.71
N MET A 541 -31.25 15.47 -4.85
CA MET A 541 -31.16 16.85 -5.36
C MET A 541 -31.87 17.84 -4.43
N ASP A 542 -33.08 17.51 -3.96
CA ASP A 542 -33.82 18.34 -3.01
C ASP A 542 -33.02 18.59 -1.72
N ARG A 543 -32.38 17.54 -1.18
CA ARG A 543 -31.50 17.66 -0.01
C ARG A 543 -30.27 18.52 -0.29
N CYS A 544 -29.71 18.43 -1.50
CA CYS A 544 -28.61 19.30 -1.91
C CYS A 544 -29.05 20.77 -2.02
N PHE A 545 -30.25 21.03 -2.54
CA PHE A 545 -30.81 22.39 -2.61
C PHE A 545 -31.06 22.97 -1.22
N ILE A 546 -31.67 22.20 -0.32
CA ILE A 546 -31.84 22.59 1.09
C ILE A 546 -30.49 22.94 1.73
N LEU A 547 -29.44 22.14 1.47
CA LEU A 547 -28.11 22.43 1.99
C LEU A 547 -27.54 23.73 1.43
N ILE A 548 -27.74 24.01 0.14
CA ILE A 548 -27.29 25.25 -0.52
C ILE A 548 -28.04 26.47 0.04
N GLU A 549 -29.37 26.38 0.18
CA GLU A 549 -30.21 27.44 0.75
C GLU A 549 -29.77 27.80 2.18
N ASN A 550 -29.47 26.78 3.00
CA ASN A 550 -28.98 26.97 4.36
C ASN A 550 -27.49 27.34 4.45
N SER A 551 -26.76 27.36 3.32
CA SER A 551 -25.36 27.78 3.24
C SER A 551 -25.21 29.22 2.72
N SER A 552 -26.31 29.98 2.62
CA SER A 552 -26.29 31.38 2.17
C SER A 552 -25.56 32.29 3.16
N LEU A 553 -24.93 33.35 2.65
CA LEU A 553 -24.24 34.34 3.46
C LEU A 553 -25.27 35.29 4.10
N GLU A 554 -25.49 35.15 5.41
CA GLU A 554 -26.23 36.16 6.18
C GLU A 554 -25.28 37.25 6.68
N ALA A 555 -25.41 38.46 6.13
CA ALA A 555 -24.60 39.61 6.54
C ALA A 555 -24.97 40.04 7.97
N THR A 556 -24.23 39.55 8.96
CA THR A 556 -24.45 39.88 10.38
C THR A 556 -23.84 41.22 10.80
N ARG A 557 -23.05 41.87 9.93
CA ARG A 557 -22.42 43.19 10.17
C ARG A 557 -22.50 44.06 8.93
N LEU A 558 -23.01 45.29 9.10
CA LEU A 558 -23.10 46.31 8.05
C LEU A 558 -21.72 46.76 7.50
N GLU A 559 -20.64 46.57 8.27
CA GLU A 559 -19.29 47.02 7.94
C GLU A 559 -18.46 46.01 7.11
N GLN A 560 -19.02 44.83 6.79
CA GLN A 560 -18.30 43.73 6.12
C GLN A 560 -18.72 43.52 4.65
N GLU A 561 -19.18 44.55 3.96
CA GLU A 561 -19.58 44.46 2.54
C GLU A 561 -18.40 44.17 1.57
N GLU A 562 -17.14 44.33 1.99
CA GLU A 562 -15.98 44.19 1.09
C GLU A 562 -15.13 42.91 1.29
N GLY A 563 -15.64 41.93 2.04
CA GLY A 563 -14.86 40.76 2.46
C GLY A 563 -15.40 39.40 2.01
N ASP A 564 -15.69 39.20 0.73
CA ASP A 564 -16.19 37.93 0.14
C ASP A 564 -15.12 36.81 0.20
N LYS A 565 -14.84 36.30 1.40
CA LYS A 565 -13.92 35.19 1.63
C LYS A 565 -14.68 34.01 2.22
N ARG A 566 -15.09 33.09 1.34
CA ARG A 566 -15.65 31.78 1.72
C ARG A 566 -14.77 31.07 2.72
N SER A 567 -15.37 30.47 3.73
CA SER A 567 -14.64 29.66 4.70
C SER A 567 -14.04 28.41 4.03
N LYS A 568 -13.03 27.80 4.64
CA LYS A 568 -12.48 26.53 4.15
C LYS A 568 -13.55 25.43 4.13
N ILE A 569 -14.47 25.45 5.09
CA ILE A 569 -15.53 24.46 5.24
C ILE A 569 -16.55 24.61 4.10
N GLU A 570 -16.95 25.84 3.77
CA GLU A 570 -17.81 26.12 2.62
C GLU A 570 -17.19 25.65 1.31
N ASN A 571 -15.93 25.98 1.06
CA ASN A 571 -15.22 25.52 -0.15
C ASN A 571 -15.15 23.98 -0.23
N MET A 572 -14.94 23.31 0.91
CA MET A 572 -14.96 21.85 0.97
C MET A 572 -16.36 21.28 0.72
N ALA A 573 -17.41 21.93 1.23
CA ALA A 573 -18.80 21.51 1.04
C ALA A 573 -19.26 21.67 -0.41
N GLU A 574 -18.94 22.79 -1.04
CA GLU A 574 -19.19 23.02 -2.47
C GLU A 574 -18.48 21.98 -3.33
N CYS A 575 -17.20 21.69 -3.05
CA CYS A 575 -16.45 20.65 -3.76
C CYS A 575 -17.09 19.26 -3.57
N ALA A 576 -17.47 18.92 -2.34
CA ALA A 576 -18.11 17.65 -2.03
C ALA A 576 -19.43 17.51 -2.79
N LEU A 577 -20.31 18.52 -2.72
CA LEU A 577 -21.58 18.54 -3.44
C LEU A 577 -21.39 18.43 -4.95
N SER A 578 -20.53 19.25 -5.54
CA SER A 578 -20.25 19.22 -6.97
C SER A 578 -19.74 17.85 -7.42
N SER A 579 -18.82 17.25 -6.64
CA SER A 579 -18.27 15.93 -6.95
C SER A 579 -19.31 14.81 -6.85
N SER A 580 -20.17 14.83 -5.82
CA SER A 580 -21.22 13.82 -5.61
C SER A 580 -22.33 13.95 -6.68
N CYS A 581 -22.76 15.17 -6.99
CA CYS A 581 -23.70 15.43 -8.08
C CYS A 581 -23.14 14.96 -9.42
N THR A 582 -21.87 15.26 -9.71
CA THR A 582 -21.24 14.80 -10.97
C THR A 582 -21.15 13.28 -11.03
N ALA A 583 -20.71 12.63 -9.95
CA ALA A 583 -20.61 11.17 -9.88
C ALA A 583 -21.96 10.48 -10.11
N LEU A 584 -23.03 11.04 -9.54
CA LEU A 584 -24.40 10.54 -9.73
C LEU A 584 -24.91 10.78 -11.16
N LEU A 585 -24.87 12.01 -11.64
CA LEU A 585 -25.47 12.41 -12.92
C LEU A 585 -24.77 11.81 -14.15
N VAL A 586 -23.47 11.53 -14.06
CA VAL A 586 -22.74 10.83 -15.15
C VAL A 586 -23.23 9.39 -15.30
N GLN A 587 -23.81 8.81 -14.26
CA GLN A 587 -24.25 7.41 -14.21
C GLN A 587 -25.76 7.25 -14.40
N THR A 588 -26.52 8.36 -14.46
CA THR A 588 -27.97 8.34 -14.72
C THR A 588 -28.29 8.12 -16.18
N SER A 589 -29.33 7.32 -16.45
CA SER A 589 -29.90 7.16 -17.79
C SER A 589 -30.44 8.50 -18.34
N PRO A 590 -30.56 8.65 -19.68
CA PRO A 590 -31.19 9.82 -20.28
C PRO A 590 -32.62 10.08 -19.80
N ASP A 591 -33.36 9.04 -19.43
CA ASP A 591 -34.75 9.16 -19.01
C ASP A 591 -34.84 9.77 -17.60
N ILE A 592 -34.09 9.23 -16.64
CA ILE A 592 -33.98 9.80 -15.29
C ILE A 592 -33.36 11.21 -15.35
N PHE A 593 -32.38 11.42 -16.22
CA PHE A 593 -31.74 12.72 -16.40
C PHE A 593 -32.69 13.79 -16.98
N LYS A 594 -33.64 13.40 -17.84
CA LYS A 594 -34.62 14.33 -18.43
C LYS A 594 -35.66 14.80 -17.42
N VAL A 595 -36.14 13.91 -16.54
CA VAL A 595 -37.08 14.27 -15.46
C VAL A 595 -36.51 15.45 -14.66
N LYS A 596 -35.22 15.40 -14.33
CA LYS A 596 -34.50 16.50 -13.68
C LYS A 596 -34.53 17.83 -14.46
N ARG A 597 -34.37 17.82 -15.78
CA ARG A 597 -34.30 19.05 -16.59
C ARG A 597 -35.61 19.86 -16.58
N THR A 598 -36.70 19.25 -16.11
CA THR A 598 -38.01 19.89 -16.02
C THR A 598 -38.26 20.55 -14.65
N LEU A 599 -37.41 20.24 -13.65
CA LEU A 599 -37.51 20.73 -12.26
C LEU A 599 -36.52 21.87 -11.93
N ILE A 600 -35.50 22.07 -12.77
CA ILE A 600 -34.59 23.24 -12.75
C ILE A 600 -35.07 24.22 -13.82
#